data_AF-A0AAN7RXQ0-F1
#
_entry.id   AF-A0AAN7RXQ0-F1
#
_cell.length_a   1.000
_cell.length_b   1.000
_cell.length_c   1.000
_cell.angle_alpha   90.00
_cell.angle_beta   90.00
_cell.angle_gamma   90.00
#
_symmetry.space_group_name_H-M   'P 1'
#
loop_
_entity.id
_entity.type
_entity.pdbx_description
1 polymer ?
#
loop_
_entity_poly.entity_id
_entity_poly.type
_entity_poly.pdbx_seq_one_letter_code
_entity_poly.pdbx_strand_id
1 'polypeptide(L)'
;MAGPSLRPHVHWAQRHRELYLRVELSDVQNPDISITDNVLRFKAQGHGAKGDNIYEFQIEFLEPVEPKPICRVTQRQLNITVQKKESNWWERLTKQEKRPLFLAPDFDRWLDESDAEMELKEKEEEKINKMKIESRVPKDPFKHLKKGYLIMYNLVQFLGFSWIFVNMTVRLFILGKDSFYDTFHTIADMMYFCQTLALMEIMNSLIGLVRSPLIPAVVQVFGRNFILFVVLGSLEEMQSKPVVFFIFYFWSIIELFRYPYYMLSCIGIEWKPLTWLRYTTWIPLYPLGGLAE
;
A
#
# COMPACT_ATOMS: atom_id res chain seq x y z
N MET A 1 -22.48 -54.90 -9.17
CA MET A 1 -23.39 -54.78 -8.02
C MET A 1 -22.77 -53.77 -7.06
N ALA A 2 -23.34 -52.58 -6.93
CA ALA A 2 -22.86 -51.60 -5.96
C ALA A 2 -23.24 -52.11 -4.56
N GLY A 3 -22.25 -52.39 -3.71
CA GLY A 3 -22.48 -52.81 -2.32
C GLY A 3 -23.22 -51.75 -1.53
N PRO A 4 -23.81 -52.10 -0.37
CA PRO A 4 -24.52 -51.14 0.48
C PRO A 4 -23.59 -50.00 0.91
N SER A 5 -24.00 -48.76 0.65
CA SER A 5 -23.29 -47.54 1.08
C SER A 5 -23.10 -47.55 2.61
N LEU A 6 -21.86 -47.62 3.08
CA LEU A 6 -21.56 -47.59 4.52
C LEU A 6 -21.40 -46.14 4.99
N ARG A 7 -22.03 -45.83 6.13
CA ARG A 7 -22.02 -44.48 6.72
C ARG A 7 -21.16 -44.48 7.97
N PRO A 8 -20.17 -43.58 8.09
CA PRO A 8 -19.37 -43.45 9.29
C PRO A 8 -20.17 -42.72 10.38
N HIS A 9 -19.74 -42.85 11.64
CA HIS A 9 -20.26 -42.00 12.71
C HIS A 9 -19.69 -40.58 12.55
N VAL A 10 -20.56 -39.59 12.62
CA VAL A 10 -20.21 -38.17 12.45
C VAL A 10 -20.71 -37.40 13.67
N HIS A 11 -19.80 -36.73 14.34
CA HIS A 11 -20.12 -35.81 15.44
C HIS A 11 -20.15 -34.38 14.91
N TRP A 12 -21.03 -33.53 15.44
CA TRP A 12 -21.11 -32.14 15.03
C TRP A 12 -21.25 -31.18 16.20
N ALA A 13 -20.65 -30.01 16.05
CA ALA A 13 -20.82 -28.85 16.92
C ALA A 13 -20.86 -27.57 16.08
N GLN A 14 -21.30 -26.47 16.69
CA GLN A 14 -21.38 -25.19 16.00
C GLN A 14 -20.82 -24.04 16.85
N ARG A 15 -20.55 -22.95 16.14
CA ARG A 15 -20.39 -21.59 16.63
C ARG A 15 -21.27 -20.68 15.77
N HIS A 16 -21.30 -19.38 16.05
CA HIS A 16 -22.11 -18.45 15.27
C HIS A 16 -21.69 -18.37 13.79
N ARG A 17 -20.41 -18.57 13.46
CA ARG A 17 -19.90 -18.50 12.07
C ARG A 17 -19.43 -19.83 11.50
N GLU A 18 -19.23 -20.84 12.34
CA GLU A 18 -18.53 -22.06 11.95
C GLU A 18 -19.31 -23.30 12.38
N LEU A 19 -19.23 -24.33 11.55
CA LEU A 19 -19.70 -25.68 11.85
C LEU A 19 -18.51 -26.62 11.89
N TYR A 20 -18.50 -27.51 12.86
CA TYR A 20 -17.50 -28.54 13.03
C TYR A 20 -18.14 -29.89 12.84
N LEU A 21 -17.58 -30.70 11.95
CA LEU A 21 -17.97 -32.09 11.73
C LEU A 21 -16.75 -32.97 11.97
N ARG A 22 -16.83 -33.87 12.94
CA ARG A 22 -15.81 -34.85 13.27
C ARG A 22 -16.28 -36.23 12.81
N VAL A 23 -15.63 -36.76 11.79
CA VAL A 23 -15.93 -38.07 11.20
C VAL A 23 -15.01 -39.11 11.85
N GLU A 24 -15.60 -40.14 12.45
CA GLU A 24 -14.87 -41.28 13.04
C GLU A 24 -14.43 -42.26 11.95
N LEU A 25 -13.33 -41.91 11.28
CA LEU A 25 -12.64 -42.76 10.32
C LEU A 25 -11.14 -42.67 10.56
N SER A 26 -10.50 -43.83 10.71
CA SER A 26 -9.04 -43.96 10.79
C SER A 26 -8.44 -44.29 9.42
N ASP A 27 -7.16 -43.98 9.24
CA ASP A 27 -6.39 -44.29 8.02
C ASP A 27 -7.08 -43.86 6.71
N VAL A 28 -7.60 -42.64 6.70
CA VAL A 28 -8.37 -42.10 5.58
C VAL A 28 -7.50 -41.91 4.34
N GLN A 29 -7.88 -42.53 3.22
CA GLN A 29 -7.28 -42.37 1.91
C GLN A 29 -8.26 -41.71 0.95
N ASN A 30 -7.74 -40.75 0.16
CA ASN A 30 -8.47 -40.01 -0.88
C ASN A 30 -9.83 -39.44 -0.40
N PRO A 31 -9.84 -38.51 0.58
CA PRO A 31 -11.07 -37.86 1.00
C PRO A 31 -11.59 -36.92 -0.10
N ASP A 32 -12.74 -37.27 -0.68
CA ASP A 32 -13.49 -36.43 -1.61
C ASP A 32 -14.59 -35.70 -0.83
N ILE A 33 -14.48 -34.36 -0.77
CA ILE A 33 -15.36 -33.50 0.03
C ILE A 33 -15.76 -32.32 -0.84
N SER A 34 -17.05 -32.27 -1.18
CA SER A 34 -17.61 -31.21 -2.00
C SER A 34 -18.90 -30.69 -1.38
N ILE A 35 -19.08 -29.37 -1.38
CA ILE A 35 -20.36 -28.74 -1.04
C ILE A 35 -20.97 -28.24 -2.35
N THR A 36 -22.12 -28.80 -2.72
CA THR A 36 -22.89 -28.38 -3.90
C THR A 36 -24.33 -28.12 -3.47
N ASP A 37 -24.87 -26.95 -3.79
CA ASP A 37 -26.25 -26.55 -3.45
C ASP A 37 -26.63 -26.78 -1.97
N ASN A 38 -25.78 -26.35 -1.02
CA ASN A 38 -25.92 -26.60 0.43
C ASN A 38 -25.90 -28.07 0.87
N VAL A 39 -25.53 -28.99 -0.02
CA VAL A 39 -25.35 -30.39 0.32
C VAL A 39 -23.87 -30.70 0.41
N LEU A 40 -23.41 -31.02 1.61
CA LEU A 40 -22.08 -31.60 1.82
C LEU A 40 -22.12 -33.06 1.40
N ARG A 41 -21.30 -33.41 0.41
CA ARG A 41 -21.03 -34.79 0.01
C ARG A 41 -19.64 -35.17 0.48
N PHE A 42 -19.56 -36.28 1.19
CA PHE A 42 -18.32 -36.86 1.67
C PHE A 42 -18.20 -38.29 1.15
N LYS A 43 -17.05 -38.62 0.60
CA LYS A 43 -16.67 -39.98 0.23
C LYS A 43 -15.21 -40.20 0.51
N ALA A 44 -14.88 -41.22 1.29
CA ALA A 44 -13.49 -41.58 1.54
C ALA A 44 -13.34 -43.07 1.80
N GLN A 45 -12.15 -43.62 1.54
CA GLN A 45 -11.79 -44.96 1.96
C GLN A 45 -11.11 -44.87 3.32
N GLY A 46 -11.46 -45.75 4.26
CA GLY A 46 -10.81 -45.77 5.58
C GLY A 46 -11.32 -46.89 6.46
N HIS A 47 -10.79 -46.95 7.67
CA HIS A 47 -11.17 -47.92 8.69
C HIS A 47 -12.22 -47.33 9.62
N GLY A 48 -13.42 -47.90 9.63
CA GLY A 48 -14.52 -47.50 10.51
C GLY A 48 -15.09 -48.66 11.31
N ALA A 49 -16.29 -48.47 11.89
CA ALA A 49 -16.95 -49.48 12.71
C ALA A 49 -17.26 -50.82 12.00
N LYS A 50 -17.15 -50.85 10.66
CA LYS A 50 -17.35 -52.05 9.83
C LYS A 50 -16.07 -52.51 9.12
N GLY A 51 -14.91 -52.07 9.61
CA GLY A 51 -13.60 -52.36 9.02
C GLY A 51 -13.28 -51.47 7.82
N ASP A 52 -12.33 -51.91 7.00
CA ASP A 52 -11.83 -51.17 5.83
C ASP A 52 -12.83 -51.18 4.69
N ASN A 53 -13.51 -50.04 4.48
CA ASN A 53 -14.49 -49.90 3.42
C ASN A 53 -14.48 -48.47 2.85
N ILE A 54 -15.24 -48.29 1.78
CA ILE A 54 -15.59 -46.96 1.27
C ILE A 54 -16.78 -46.46 2.08
N TYR A 55 -16.58 -45.33 2.75
CA TYR A 55 -17.56 -44.66 3.57
C TYR A 55 -18.07 -43.42 2.85
N GLU A 56 -19.39 -43.26 2.80
CA GLU A 56 -20.02 -42.11 2.17
C GLU A 56 -21.18 -41.57 3.01
N PHE A 57 -21.35 -40.26 3.01
CA PHE A 57 -22.52 -39.60 3.56
C PHE A 57 -22.84 -38.30 2.83
N GLN A 58 -24.08 -37.87 2.97
CA GLN A 58 -24.55 -36.59 2.50
C GLN A 58 -25.34 -35.88 3.60
N ILE A 59 -25.06 -34.59 3.79
CA ILE A 59 -25.75 -33.73 4.75
C ILE A 59 -26.26 -32.50 3.99
N GLU A 60 -27.58 -32.32 3.97
CA GLU A 60 -28.21 -31.08 3.52
C GLU A 60 -28.33 -30.12 4.70
N PHE A 61 -27.61 -29.00 4.63
CA PHE A 61 -27.58 -28.01 5.72
C PHE A 61 -28.91 -27.25 5.83
N LEU A 62 -29.23 -26.80 7.05
CA LEU A 62 -30.41 -25.99 7.31
C LEU A 62 -30.38 -24.67 6.53
N GLU A 63 -29.23 -24.00 6.55
CA GLU A 63 -29.02 -22.67 5.97
C GLU A 63 -27.79 -22.61 5.05
N PRO A 64 -27.65 -21.55 4.24
CA PRO A 64 -26.53 -21.35 3.33
C PRO A 64 -25.16 -21.38 4.01
N VAL A 65 -24.24 -22.16 3.42
CA VAL A 65 -22.83 -22.26 3.81
C VAL A 65 -21.90 -21.88 2.67
N GLU A 66 -20.67 -21.51 2.98
CA GLU A 66 -19.65 -21.30 1.96
C GLU A 66 -19.22 -22.63 1.32
N PRO A 67 -18.97 -22.67 0.00
CA PRO A 67 -18.65 -23.89 -0.72
C PRO A 67 -17.21 -24.41 -0.47
N LYS A 68 -16.43 -23.75 0.39
CA LYS A 68 -15.02 -24.07 0.68
C LYS A 68 -14.88 -24.71 2.07
N PRO A 69 -15.10 -26.02 2.22
CA PRO A 69 -14.84 -26.70 3.48
C PRO A 69 -13.34 -26.81 3.75
N ILE A 70 -12.93 -26.64 5.00
CA ILE A 70 -11.56 -26.87 5.45
C ILE A 70 -11.50 -28.27 6.06
N CYS A 71 -10.73 -29.17 5.46
CA CYS A 71 -10.56 -30.53 5.98
C CYS A 71 -9.20 -30.71 6.65
N ARG A 72 -9.19 -31.32 7.83
CA ARG A 72 -8.00 -31.74 8.56
C ARG A 72 -8.09 -33.23 8.86
N VAL A 73 -7.24 -34.00 8.19
CA VAL A 73 -7.15 -35.45 8.39
C VAL A 73 -6.15 -35.74 9.50
N THR A 74 -6.53 -36.62 10.43
CA THR A 74 -5.70 -37.12 11.53
C THR A 74 -5.63 -38.65 11.40
N GLN A 75 -4.70 -39.31 12.10
CA GLN A 75 -4.59 -40.79 12.03
C GLN A 75 -5.87 -41.52 12.47
N ARG A 76 -6.64 -40.93 13.40
CA ARG A 76 -7.81 -41.57 14.03
C ARG A 76 -9.17 -40.99 13.61
N GLN A 77 -9.16 -39.80 13.01
CA GLN A 77 -10.38 -39.03 12.76
C GLN A 77 -10.17 -37.99 11.67
N LEU A 78 -11.27 -37.57 11.04
CA LEU A 78 -11.28 -36.53 10.02
C LEU A 78 -12.16 -35.37 10.50
N ASN A 79 -11.59 -34.17 10.55
CA ASN A 79 -12.28 -32.96 10.98
C ASN A 79 -12.59 -32.07 9.77
N ILE A 80 -13.85 -31.76 9.56
CA ILE A 80 -14.34 -30.85 8.53
C ILE A 80 -14.86 -29.59 9.23
N THR A 81 -14.34 -28.43 8.84
CA THR A 81 -14.85 -27.13 9.26
C THR A 81 -15.55 -26.48 8.08
N VAL A 82 -16.79 -26.07 8.27
CA VAL A 82 -17.62 -25.39 7.28
C VAL A 82 -17.96 -23.99 7.79
N GLN A 83 -17.80 -22.97 6.93
CA GLN A 83 -18.17 -21.60 7.26
C GLN A 83 -19.64 -21.34 6.90
N LYS A 84 -20.40 -20.79 7.84
CA LYS A 84 -21.76 -20.31 7.60
C LYS A 84 -21.71 -19.02 6.77
N LYS A 85 -22.70 -18.82 5.91
CA LYS A 85 -22.79 -17.57 5.12
C LYS A 85 -23.23 -16.38 5.99
N GLU A 86 -24.10 -16.65 6.96
CA GLU A 86 -24.59 -15.67 7.93
C GLU A 86 -24.16 -16.09 9.35
N SER A 87 -23.94 -15.10 10.22
CA SER A 87 -23.48 -15.33 11.59
C SER A 87 -24.69 -15.53 12.51
N ASN A 88 -25.22 -16.75 12.58
CA ASN A 88 -26.40 -17.08 13.36
C ASN A 88 -26.31 -18.46 14.04
N TRP A 89 -27.10 -18.64 15.09
CA TRP A 89 -27.23 -19.91 15.80
C TRP A 89 -28.23 -20.82 15.11
N TRP A 90 -27.89 -22.09 14.88
CA TRP A 90 -28.79 -23.04 14.20
C TRP A 90 -29.43 -23.97 15.24
N GLU A 91 -30.75 -24.09 15.23
CA GLU A 91 -31.44 -25.06 16.10
C GLU A 91 -31.14 -26.52 15.72
N ARG A 92 -30.81 -26.76 14.44
CA ARG A 92 -30.45 -28.07 13.89
C ARG A 92 -29.45 -27.95 12.74
N LEU A 93 -28.61 -28.98 12.56
CA LEU A 93 -27.66 -29.03 11.44
C LEU A 93 -28.34 -29.28 10.10
N THR A 94 -29.30 -30.21 10.07
CA THR A 94 -29.94 -30.70 8.86
C THR A 94 -31.25 -29.99 8.58
N LYS A 95 -31.59 -29.78 7.30
CA LYS A 95 -32.90 -29.27 6.90
C LYS A 95 -34.05 -30.21 7.29
N GLN A 96 -33.79 -31.51 7.26
CA GLN A 96 -34.73 -32.55 7.70
C GLN A 96 -34.91 -32.52 9.22
N GLU A 97 -36.16 -32.62 9.68
CA GLU A 97 -36.51 -32.71 11.11
C GLU A 97 -36.00 -33.99 11.77
N LYS A 98 -36.04 -35.10 11.03
CA LYS A 98 -35.55 -36.38 11.54
C LYS A 98 -34.03 -36.43 11.45
N ARG A 99 -33.37 -36.38 12.60
CA ARG A 99 -31.91 -36.52 12.71
C ARG A 99 -31.45 -37.86 12.14
N PRO A 100 -30.46 -37.88 11.22
CA PRO A 100 -29.88 -39.13 10.72
C PRO A 100 -29.20 -39.93 11.83
N LEU A 101 -29.34 -41.26 11.81
CA LEU A 101 -28.81 -42.17 12.85
C LEU A 101 -27.28 -42.11 13.00
N PHE A 102 -26.57 -41.75 11.94
CA PHE A 102 -25.10 -41.68 11.94
C PHE A 102 -24.57 -40.35 12.50
N LEU A 103 -25.43 -39.35 12.70
CA LEU A 103 -25.05 -38.01 13.15
C LEU A 103 -25.25 -37.88 14.66
N ALA A 104 -24.26 -37.36 15.40
CA ALA A 104 -24.33 -37.13 16.84
C ALA A 104 -23.76 -35.78 17.28
N PRO A 105 -24.16 -35.22 18.44
CA PRO A 105 -23.50 -34.06 19.01
C PRO A 105 -22.05 -34.36 19.36
N ASP A 106 -21.15 -33.43 19.02
CA ASP A 106 -19.75 -33.47 19.45
C ASP A 106 -19.63 -32.85 20.86
N PHE A 107 -19.73 -33.68 21.89
CA PHE A 107 -19.64 -33.24 23.29
C PHE A 107 -18.29 -32.61 23.63
N ASP A 108 -17.21 -32.93 22.92
CA ASP A 108 -15.89 -32.35 23.19
C ASP A 108 -15.79 -30.89 22.74
N ARG A 109 -16.66 -30.46 21.82
CA ARG A 109 -16.70 -29.10 21.25
C ARG A 109 -18.02 -28.39 21.49
N TRP A 110 -18.93 -29.01 22.24
CA TRP A 110 -20.26 -28.48 22.51
C TRP A 110 -20.16 -27.21 23.34
N LEU A 111 -20.79 -26.15 22.86
CA LEU A 111 -21.06 -24.92 23.60
C LEU A 111 -22.54 -24.62 23.45
N ASP A 112 -23.11 -23.98 24.46
CA ASP A 112 -24.41 -23.34 24.29
C ASP A 112 -24.25 -22.00 23.55
N GLU A 113 -25.40 -21.39 23.21
CA GLU A 113 -25.45 -20.13 22.48
C GLU A 113 -24.76 -19.00 23.26
N SER A 114 -25.02 -18.92 24.58
CA SER A 114 -24.45 -17.90 25.46
C SER A 114 -22.92 -17.96 25.57
N ASP A 115 -22.35 -19.14 25.72
CA ASP A 115 -20.90 -19.33 25.81
C ASP A 115 -20.25 -18.99 24.46
N ALA A 116 -20.87 -19.40 23.35
CA ALA A 116 -20.39 -19.09 22.01
C ALA A 116 -20.49 -17.59 21.68
N GLU A 117 -21.45 -16.86 22.25
CA GLU A 117 -21.54 -15.40 22.14
C GLU A 117 -20.43 -14.71 22.93
N MET A 118 -20.13 -15.20 24.14
CA MET A 118 -19.06 -14.67 24.98
C MET A 118 -17.70 -14.80 24.29
N GLU A 119 -17.38 -15.98 23.74
CA GLU A 119 -16.13 -16.20 22.97
C GLU A 119 -16.00 -15.23 21.77
N LEU A 120 -17.11 -14.86 21.12
CA LEU A 120 -17.08 -13.92 20.01
C LEU A 120 -16.79 -12.50 20.47
N LYS A 121 -17.47 -12.06 21.54
CA LYS A 121 -17.25 -10.74 22.13
C LYS A 121 -15.80 -10.59 22.61
N GLU A 122 -15.25 -11.58 23.29
CA GLU A 122 -13.84 -11.59 23.72
C GLU A 122 -12.87 -11.48 22.53
N LYS A 123 -13.09 -12.27 21.47
CA LYS A 123 -12.27 -12.20 20.25
C LYS A 123 -12.39 -10.84 19.55
N GLU A 124 -13.56 -10.22 19.57
CA GLU A 124 -13.77 -8.87 19.02
C GLU A 124 -13.07 -7.82 19.88
N GLU A 125 -13.17 -7.89 21.19
CA GLU A 125 -12.49 -7.02 22.14
C GLU A 125 -10.97 -7.13 22.04
N GLU A 126 -10.42 -8.34 21.93
CA GLU A 126 -8.98 -8.56 21.71
C GLU A 126 -8.50 -7.93 20.41
N LYS A 127 -9.26 -8.10 19.32
CA LYS A 127 -8.95 -7.46 18.03
C LYS A 127 -8.99 -5.94 18.14
N ILE A 128 -10.00 -5.38 18.81
CA ILE A 128 -10.10 -3.95 19.08
C ILE A 128 -8.92 -3.46 19.90
N ASN A 129 -8.54 -4.19 20.95
CA ASN A 129 -7.41 -3.84 21.81
C ASN A 129 -6.08 -3.89 21.04
N LYS A 130 -5.87 -4.92 20.22
CA LYS A 130 -4.68 -5.05 19.36
C LYS A 130 -4.58 -3.88 18.36
N MET A 131 -5.70 -3.51 17.72
CA MET A 131 -5.74 -2.33 16.84
C MET A 131 -5.47 -1.02 17.60
N LYS A 132 -6.00 -0.87 18.82
CA LYS A 132 -5.71 0.29 19.68
C LYS A 132 -4.22 0.35 20.08
N ILE A 133 -3.58 -0.78 20.35
CA ILE A 133 -2.15 -0.83 20.67
C ILE A 133 -1.32 -0.46 19.44
N GLU A 134 -1.62 -1.04 18.28
CA GLU A 134 -0.90 -0.78 17.03
C GLU A 134 -1.00 0.66 16.57
N SER A 135 -2.14 1.32 16.81
CA SER A 135 -2.30 2.76 16.54
C SER A 135 -1.55 3.70 17.49
N ARG A 136 -1.24 3.25 18.72
CA ARG A 136 -0.46 4.03 19.71
C ARG A 136 1.05 4.03 19.43
N VAL A 137 1.55 3.03 18.71
CA VAL A 137 2.96 2.99 18.29
C VAL A 137 3.15 3.98 17.13
N PRO A 138 3.94 5.05 17.29
CA PRO A 138 4.20 5.97 16.19
C PRO A 138 4.90 5.21 15.07
N LYS A 139 4.23 5.07 13.92
CA LYS A 139 4.75 4.35 12.73
C LYS A 139 6.13 4.83 12.24
N ASP A 140 6.51 6.07 12.60
CA ASP A 140 7.81 6.66 12.28
C ASP A 140 8.24 7.67 13.36
N PRO A 141 9.13 7.32 14.31
CA PRO A 141 9.61 8.26 15.34
C PRO A 141 10.34 9.47 14.74
N PHE A 142 10.90 9.32 13.54
CA PHE A 142 11.63 10.38 12.83
C PHE A 142 10.75 11.24 11.90
N LYS A 143 9.42 11.05 11.88
CA LYS A 143 8.52 11.78 10.97
C LYS A 143 8.66 13.30 11.07
N HIS A 144 8.76 13.82 12.29
CA HIS A 144 8.94 15.25 12.54
C HIS A 144 10.31 15.76 12.08
N LEU A 145 11.37 14.97 12.30
CA LEU A 145 12.72 15.31 11.86
C LEU A 145 12.83 15.31 10.33
N LYS A 146 12.26 14.31 9.65
CA LYS A 146 12.17 14.23 8.19
C LYS A 146 11.44 15.46 7.62
N LYS A 147 10.30 15.83 8.21
CA LYS A 147 9.53 17.02 7.81
C LYS A 147 10.31 18.32 8.05
N GLY A 148 10.98 18.46 9.19
CA GLY A 148 11.82 19.62 9.51
C GLY A 148 12.98 19.78 8.54
N TYR A 149 13.72 18.69 8.26
CA TYR A 149 14.78 18.66 7.26
C TYR A 149 14.29 19.09 5.88
N LEU A 150 13.17 18.54 5.40
CA LEU A 150 12.61 18.88 4.09
C LEU A 150 12.21 20.36 4.03
N ILE A 151 11.58 20.92 5.07
CA ILE A 151 11.24 22.34 5.11
C ILE A 151 12.49 23.21 5.06
N MET A 152 13.51 22.90 5.85
CA MET A 152 14.78 23.64 5.87
C MET A 152 15.52 23.57 4.53
N TYR A 153 15.58 22.39 3.93
CA TYR A 153 16.17 22.20 2.60
C TYR A 153 15.49 23.07 1.55
N ASN A 154 14.15 23.00 1.47
CA ASN A 154 13.39 23.79 0.50
C ASN A 154 13.48 25.30 0.79
N LEU A 155 13.59 25.70 2.07
CA LEU A 155 13.79 27.10 2.46
C LEU A 155 15.13 27.64 1.96
N VAL A 156 16.23 26.90 2.19
CA VAL A 156 17.57 27.30 1.72
C VAL A 156 17.58 27.46 0.21
N GLN A 157 17.01 26.50 -0.51
CA GLN A 157 16.88 26.57 -1.97
C GLN A 157 16.03 27.77 -2.42
N PHE A 158 14.88 28.01 -1.79
CA PHE A 158 14.05 29.17 -2.09
C PHE A 158 14.79 30.51 -1.90
N LEU A 159 15.53 30.64 -0.80
CA LEU A 159 16.32 31.85 -0.53
C LEU A 159 17.43 32.04 -1.56
N GLY A 160 18.13 30.97 -1.96
CA GLY A 160 19.16 31.01 -2.98
C GLY A 160 18.62 31.48 -4.34
N PHE A 161 17.56 30.86 -4.84
CA PHE A 161 16.98 31.26 -6.13
C PHE A 161 16.25 32.61 -6.08
N SER A 162 15.67 32.98 -4.95
CA SER A 162 15.11 34.33 -4.76
C SER A 162 16.20 35.40 -4.81
N TRP A 163 17.35 35.14 -4.17
CA TRP A 163 18.51 36.03 -4.25
C TRP A 163 19.02 36.17 -5.69
N ILE A 164 19.16 35.05 -6.42
CA ILE A 164 19.57 35.07 -7.83
C ILE A 164 18.58 35.92 -8.65
N PHE A 165 17.28 35.64 -8.54
CA PHE A 165 16.24 36.33 -9.30
C PHE A 165 16.23 37.84 -9.04
N VAL A 166 16.28 38.25 -7.76
CA VAL A 166 16.28 39.66 -7.37
C VAL A 166 17.55 40.34 -7.86
N ASN A 167 18.73 39.74 -7.67
CA ASN A 167 20.00 40.32 -8.07
C ASN A 167 20.05 40.53 -9.60
N MET A 168 19.65 39.52 -10.38
CA MET A 168 19.56 39.62 -11.84
C MET A 168 18.56 40.68 -12.29
N THR A 169 17.39 40.77 -11.64
CA THR A 169 16.37 41.78 -11.97
C THR A 169 16.87 43.20 -11.68
N VAL A 170 17.48 43.42 -10.52
CA VAL A 170 18.05 44.72 -10.13
C VAL A 170 19.17 45.13 -11.11
N ARG A 171 20.06 44.21 -11.46
CA ARG A 171 21.13 44.47 -12.44
C ARG A 171 20.59 44.80 -13.82
N LEU A 172 19.51 44.15 -14.26
CA LEU A 172 18.85 44.47 -15.52
C LEU A 172 18.33 45.91 -15.52
N PHE A 173 17.75 46.38 -14.41
CA PHE A 173 17.25 47.75 -14.31
C PHE A 173 18.36 48.81 -14.19
N ILE A 174 19.50 48.49 -13.57
CA ILE A 174 20.60 49.44 -13.35
C ILE A 174 21.57 49.48 -14.54
N LEU A 175 22.01 48.32 -15.03
CA LEU A 175 23.05 48.20 -16.07
C LEU A 175 22.46 48.00 -17.48
N GLY A 176 21.16 47.69 -17.61
CA GLY A 176 20.55 47.45 -18.91
C GLY A 176 21.17 46.24 -19.64
N LYS A 177 21.58 46.43 -20.89
CA LYS A 177 22.12 45.32 -21.72
C LYS A 177 23.47 44.78 -21.25
N ASP A 178 24.24 45.57 -20.51
CA ASP A 178 25.55 45.15 -20.02
C ASP A 178 25.42 44.05 -18.94
N SER A 179 24.27 43.98 -18.25
CA SER A 179 24.01 42.92 -17.27
C SER A 179 24.00 41.52 -17.91
N PHE A 180 23.69 41.42 -19.21
CA PHE A 180 23.64 40.12 -19.90
C PHE A 180 25.01 39.46 -19.99
N TYR A 181 26.07 40.25 -20.16
CA TYR A 181 27.44 39.78 -20.33
C TYR A 181 28.13 39.53 -18.97
N ASP A 182 27.74 40.26 -17.92
CA ASP A 182 28.29 40.15 -16.56
C ASP A 182 27.58 39.11 -15.66
N THR A 183 26.51 38.48 -16.17
CA THR A 183 25.68 37.59 -15.36
C THR A 183 26.46 36.40 -14.81
N PHE A 184 27.28 35.75 -15.64
CA PHE A 184 27.98 34.55 -15.22
C PHE A 184 28.93 34.86 -14.06
N HIS A 185 29.78 35.88 -14.17
CA HIS A 185 30.77 36.23 -13.16
C HIS A 185 30.17 36.62 -11.81
N THR A 186 28.92 37.11 -11.79
CA THR A 186 28.29 37.62 -10.57
C THR A 186 27.29 36.67 -9.93
N ILE A 187 26.74 35.73 -10.71
CA ILE A 187 25.66 34.83 -10.27
C ILE A 187 26.11 33.37 -10.25
N ALA A 188 27.14 32.98 -11.00
CA ALA A 188 27.53 31.58 -11.18
C ALA A 188 27.80 30.88 -9.85
N ASP A 189 28.49 31.50 -8.89
CA ASP A 189 28.82 30.87 -7.60
C ASP A 189 27.55 30.44 -6.83
N MET A 190 26.55 31.31 -6.76
CA MET A 190 25.28 30.97 -6.11
C MET A 190 24.50 29.93 -6.93
N MET A 191 24.56 30.00 -8.26
CA MET A 191 23.93 29.01 -9.13
C MET A 191 24.56 27.63 -8.95
N TYR A 192 25.90 27.53 -8.90
CA TYR A 192 26.63 26.30 -8.62
C TYR A 192 26.26 25.72 -7.26
N PHE A 193 26.16 26.56 -6.24
CA PHE A 193 25.73 26.14 -4.90
C PHE A 193 24.32 25.54 -4.92
N CYS A 194 23.33 26.25 -5.48
CA CYS A 194 21.95 25.79 -5.50
C CYS A 194 21.77 24.51 -6.34
N GLN A 195 22.46 24.41 -7.48
CA GLN A 195 22.40 23.24 -8.36
C GLN A 195 23.13 22.02 -7.77
N THR A 196 24.21 22.22 -7.03
CA THR A 196 24.86 21.15 -6.25
C THR A 196 23.92 20.64 -5.17
N LEU A 197 23.26 21.54 -4.44
CA LEU A 197 22.25 21.16 -3.46
C LEU A 197 21.05 20.43 -4.09
N ALA A 198 20.72 20.70 -5.35
CA ALA A 198 19.62 20.00 -6.05
C ALA A 198 19.89 18.49 -6.23
N LEU A 199 21.14 18.03 -6.14
CA LEU A 199 21.45 16.59 -6.07
C LEU A 199 20.81 15.91 -4.85
N MET A 200 20.60 16.65 -3.75
CA MET A 200 19.88 16.14 -2.59
C MET A 200 18.42 15.81 -2.91
N GLU A 201 17.81 16.38 -3.96
CA GLU A 201 16.45 15.99 -4.39
C GLU A 201 16.39 14.56 -4.91
N ILE A 202 17.44 14.14 -5.63
CA ILE A 202 17.59 12.77 -6.11
C ILE A 202 17.77 11.86 -4.90
N MET A 203 18.67 12.21 -3.97
CA MET A 203 18.87 11.42 -2.74
C MET A 203 17.60 11.31 -1.88
N ASN A 204 16.88 12.41 -1.70
CA ASN A 204 15.63 12.44 -0.93
C ASN A 204 14.56 11.55 -1.57
N SER A 205 14.49 11.54 -2.89
CA SER A 205 13.58 10.66 -3.62
C SER A 205 14.03 9.19 -3.53
N LEU A 206 15.34 8.91 -3.63
CA LEU A 206 15.92 7.56 -3.55
C LEU A 206 15.70 6.90 -2.17
N ILE A 207 15.85 7.68 -1.10
CA ILE A 207 15.61 7.22 0.29
C ILE A 207 14.09 7.10 0.57
N GLY A 208 13.24 7.55 -0.34
CA GLY A 208 11.78 7.52 -0.18
C GLY A 208 11.24 8.57 0.80
N LEU A 209 12.02 9.63 1.07
CA LEU A 209 11.57 10.76 1.89
C LEU A 209 10.45 11.55 1.20
N VAL A 210 10.44 11.58 -0.13
CA VAL A 210 9.45 12.26 -0.96
C VAL A 210 8.89 11.33 -2.02
N ARG A 211 7.58 11.38 -2.25
CA ARG A 211 6.88 10.58 -3.28
C ARG A 211 6.99 11.20 -4.68
N SER A 212 8.19 11.60 -5.09
CA SER A 212 8.43 12.15 -6.43
C SER A 212 8.89 11.02 -7.37
N PRO A 213 8.45 10.98 -8.64
CA PRO A 213 8.98 10.03 -9.60
C PRO A 213 10.48 10.30 -9.80
N LEU A 214 11.29 9.25 -9.59
CA LEU A 214 12.75 9.33 -9.61
C LEU A 214 13.32 9.74 -10.97
N ILE A 215 12.80 9.14 -12.04
CA ILE A 215 13.36 9.28 -13.40
C ILE A 215 13.29 10.75 -13.88
N PRO A 216 12.14 11.46 -13.81
CA PRO A 216 12.08 12.87 -14.18
C PRO A 216 13.01 13.77 -13.36
N ALA A 217 13.13 13.51 -12.05
CA ALA A 217 14.00 14.30 -11.17
C ALA A 217 15.47 14.15 -11.56
N VAL A 218 15.92 12.92 -11.84
CA VAL A 218 17.28 12.64 -12.29
C VAL A 218 17.58 13.35 -13.62
N VAL A 219 16.71 13.21 -14.62
CA VAL A 219 16.91 13.82 -15.94
C VAL A 219 16.96 15.35 -15.84
N GLN A 220 16.06 15.96 -15.07
CA GLN A 220 16.02 17.42 -14.90
C GLN A 220 17.25 17.97 -14.17
N VAL A 221 17.67 17.36 -13.06
CA VAL A 221 18.82 17.84 -12.29
C VAL A 221 20.11 17.58 -13.06
N PHE A 222 20.26 16.41 -13.67
CA PHE A 222 21.46 16.08 -14.45
C PHE A 222 21.58 16.95 -15.70
N GLY A 223 20.47 17.20 -16.43
CA GLY A 223 20.48 18.08 -17.59
C GLY A 223 20.92 19.50 -17.26
N ARG A 224 20.44 20.07 -16.14
CA ARG A 224 20.86 21.40 -15.68
C ARG A 224 22.31 21.44 -15.23
N ASN A 225 22.75 20.42 -14.51
CA ASN A 225 24.15 20.31 -14.08
C ASN A 225 25.09 20.13 -15.27
N PHE A 226 24.68 19.40 -16.32
CA PHE A 226 25.47 19.29 -17.54
C PHE A 226 25.67 20.66 -18.21
N ILE A 227 24.60 21.43 -18.39
CA ILE A 227 24.70 22.78 -18.95
C ILE A 227 25.59 23.69 -18.08
N LEU A 228 25.39 23.67 -16.76
CA LEU A 228 26.12 24.56 -15.87
C LEU A 228 27.62 24.18 -15.73
N PHE A 229 27.93 22.94 -15.38
CA PHE A 229 29.30 22.52 -15.08
C PHE A 229 30.12 22.19 -16.33
N VAL A 230 29.50 21.55 -17.34
CA VAL A 230 30.22 21.13 -18.54
C VAL A 230 30.24 22.26 -19.56
N VAL A 231 29.06 22.76 -19.97
CA VAL A 231 28.98 23.76 -21.04
C VAL A 231 29.50 25.12 -20.57
N LEU A 232 28.87 25.71 -19.56
CA LEU A 232 29.25 27.05 -19.10
C LEU A 232 30.55 27.05 -18.27
N GLY A 233 30.79 25.99 -17.49
CA GLY A 233 31.99 25.86 -16.67
C GLY A 233 33.28 25.58 -17.45
N SER A 234 33.19 24.85 -18.58
CA SER A 234 34.39 24.52 -19.37
C SER A 234 34.63 25.45 -20.57
N LEU A 235 33.60 26.17 -21.04
CA LEU A 235 33.70 27.08 -22.18
C LEU A 235 33.57 28.54 -21.72
N GLU A 236 34.70 29.19 -21.45
CA GLU A 236 34.74 30.60 -21.04
C GLU A 236 34.07 31.53 -22.06
N GLU A 237 34.17 31.22 -23.36
CA GLU A 237 33.49 31.97 -24.43
C GLU A 237 31.96 31.99 -24.30
N MET A 238 31.37 30.96 -23.67
CA MET A 238 29.91 30.90 -23.47
C MET A 238 29.46 31.74 -22.29
N GLN A 239 30.36 32.02 -21.34
CA GLN A 239 30.03 32.75 -20.10
C GLN A 239 29.65 34.20 -20.38
N SER A 240 30.26 34.82 -21.39
CA SER A 240 29.95 36.18 -21.81
C SER A 240 28.74 36.27 -22.75
N LYS A 241 28.09 35.16 -23.13
CA LYS A 241 26.94 35.23 -24.05
C LYS A 241 25.65 35.61 -23.32
N PRO A 242 24.76 36.38 -23.95
CA PRO A 242 23.48 36.79 -23.35
C PRO A 242 22.55 35.61 -23.04
N VAL A 243 22.77 34.45 -23.68
CA VAL A 243 22.02 33.21 -23.42
C VAL A 243 22.10 32.79 -21.94
N VAL A 244 23.22 33.06 -21.26
CA VAL A 244 23.42 32.71 -19.85
C VAL A 244 22.42 33.44 -18.96
N PHE A 245 22.16 34.72 -19.24
CA PHE A 245 21.16 35.50 -18.52
C PHE A 245 19.78 34.85 -18.63
N PHE A 246 19.34 34.50 -19.85
CA PHE A 246 18.01 33.89 -20.04
C PHE A 246 17.89 32.53 -19.35
N ILE A 247 18.92 31.67 -19.48
CA ILE A 247 18.95 30.37 -18.81
C ILE A 247 18.83 30.54 -17.30
N PHE A 248 19.69 31.35 -16.68
CA PHE A 248 19.69 31.54 -15.23
C PHE A 248 18.39 32.20 -14.75
N TYR A 249 17.87 33.18 -15.49
CA TYR A 249 16.64 33.87 -15.13
C TYR A 249 15.43 32.93 -15.16
N PHE A 250 15.29 32.14 -16.23
CA PHE A 250 14.19 31.18 -16.35
C PHE A 250 14.27 30.04 -15.33
N TRP A 251 15.47 29.50 -15.09
CA TRP A 251 15.67 28.53 -14.01
C TRP A 251 15.25 29.13 -12.68
N SER A 252 15.67 30.36 -12.37
CA SER A 252 15.35 31.01 -11.09
C SER A 252 13.84 31.22 -10.90
N ILE A 253 13.10 31.62 -11.95
CA ILE A 253 11.65 31.80 -11.88
C ILE A 253 10.93 30.47 -11.60
N ILE A 254 11.30 29.38 -12.29
CA ILE A 254 10.70 28.06 -12.06
C ILE A 254 10.89 27.66 -10.60
N GLU A 255 12.12 27.83 -10.11
CA GLU A 255 12.52 27.43 -8.78
C GLU A 255 11.86 28.28 -7.68
N LEU A 256 11.62 29.57 -7.95
CA LEU A 256 10.92 30.49 -7.05
C LEU A 256 9.51 30.00 -6.69
N PHE A 257 8.81 29.33 -7.61
CA PHE A 257 7.48 28.76 -7.34
C PHE A 257 7.54 27.31 -6.85
N ARG A 258 8.54 26.55 -7.28
CA ARG A 258 8.68 25.13 -6.95
C ARG A 258 8.96 24.88 -5.48
N TYR A 259 9.92 25.59 -4.89
CA TYR A 259 10.32 25.35 -3.50
C TYR A 259 9.26 25.76 -2.47
N PRO A 260 8.58 26.92 -2.59
CA PRO A 260 7.46 27.25 -1.71
C PRO A 260 6.31 26.23 -1.80
N TYR A 261 6.06 25.67 -2.98
CA TYR A 261 5.06 24.61 -3.13
C TYR A 261 5.45 23.37 -2.33
N TYR A 262 6.72 22.95 -2.40
CA TYR A 262 7.21 21.80 -1.63
C TYR A 262 7.19 22.06 -0.11
N MET A 263 7.50 23.29 0.33
CA MET A 263 7.38 23.68 1.74
C MET A 263 5.94 23.59 2.24
N LEU A 264 4.98 24.18 1.50
CA LEU A 264 3.56 24.14 1.86
C LEU A 264 3.00 22.72 1.84
N SER A 265 3.43 21.90 0.87
CA SER A 265 3.08 20.47 0.80
C SER A 265 3.59 19.69 2.02
N CYS A 266 4.79 20.00 2.53
CA CYS A 266 5.28 19.40 3.78
C CYS A 266 4.41 19.79 4.98
N ILE A 267 3.88 21.01 5.01
CA ILE A 267 3.02 21.51 6.09
C ILE A 267 1.59 20.96 5.98
N GLY A 268 1.15 20.55 4.79
CA GLY A 268 -0.21 20.08 4.50
C GLY A 268 -1.16 21.22 4.11
N ILE A 269 -0.62 22.35 3.67
CA ILE A 269 -1.40 23.50 3.19
C ILE A 269 -1.38 23.48 1.67
N GLU A 270 -2.55 23.49 1.05
CA GLU A 270 -2.69 23.56 -0.41
C GLU A 270 -3.09 24.96 -0.84
N TRP A 271 -2.15 25.68 -1.45
CA TRP A 271 -2.42 27.01 -1.98
C TRP A 271 -2.66 26.95 -3.50
N LYS A 272 -3.94 27.06 -3.91
CA LYS A 272 -4.39 26.87 -5.30
C LYS A 272 -3.61 27.70 -6.35
N PRO A 273 -3.32 29.01 -6.13
CA PRO A 273 -2.56 29.79 -7.11
C PRO A 273 -1.14 29.26 -7.33
N LEU A 274 -0.47 28.84 -6.26
CA LEU A 274 0.89 28.31 -6.34
C LEU A 274 0.94 26.93 -6.99
N THR A 275 -0.06 26.09 -6.71
CA THR A 275 -0.25 24.82 -7.42
C THR A 275 -0.47 25.05 -8.91
N TRP A 276 -1.30 26.03 -9.28
CA TRP A 276 -1.53 26.39 -10.68
C TRP A 276 -0.25 26.89 -11.36
N LEU A 277 0.50 27.80 -10.71
CA LEU A 277 1.77 28.32 -11.21
C LEU A 277 2.76 27.16 -11.45
N ARG A 278 2.98 26.28 -10.47
CA ARG A 278 3.85 25.10 -10.62
C ARG A 278 3.56 24.31 -11.90
N TYR A 279 2.28 24.05 -12.21
CA TYR A 279 1.88 23.23 -13.35
C TYR A 279 1.68 24.00 -14.66
N THR A 280 1.74 25.33 -14.64
CA THR A 280 1.49 26.18 -15.83
C THR A 280 2.75 26.91 -16.29
N THR A 281 3.68 27.23 -15.37
CA THR A 281 4.89 28.03 -15.66
C THR A 281 5.81 27.39 -16.70
N TRP A 282 5.81 26.06 -16.86
CA TRP A 282 6.63 25.39 -17.88
C TRP A 282 6.09 25.55 -19.31
N ILE A 283 4.79 25.83 -19.49
CA ILE A 283 4.13 25.96 -20.79
C ILE A 283 4.69 27.13 -21.61
N PRO A 284 4.82 28.36 -21.07
CA PRO A 284 5.45 29.46 -21.80
C PRO A 284 6.98 29.35 -21.87
N LEU A 285 7.61 28.64 -20.92
CA LEU A 285 9.07 28.53 -20.85
C LEU A 285 9.66 27.54 -21.85
N TYR A 286 8.94 26.48 -22.21
CA TYR A 286 9.41 25.52 -23.22
C TYR A 286 9.63 26.15 -24.61
N PRO A 287 8.68 26.93 -25.16
CA PRO A 287 8.88 27.65 -26.41
C PRO A 287 10.00 28.70 -26.34
N LEU A 288 10.14 29.40 -25.21
CA LEU A 288 11.20 30.41 -25.03
C LEU A 288 12.59 29.79 -24.92
N GLY A 289 12.71 28.59 -24.35
CA GLY A 289 13.95 27.83 -24.32
C GLY A 289 14.41 27.42 -25.72
N GLY A 290 13.49 26.93 -26.57
CA GLY A 290 13.81 26.58 -27.96
C GLY A 290 14.06 27.77 -28.89
N LEU A 291 13.64 28.98 -28.50
CA LEU A 291 13.97 30.23 -29.22
C LEU A 291 15.30 30.84 -28.78
N ALA A 292 15.85 30.39 -27.65
CA ALA A 292 17.12 30.87 -27.09
C ALA A 292 18.32 29.95 -27.42
N GLU A 293 18.06 28.77 -27.99
CA GLU A 293 19.04 27.82 -28.53
C GLU A 293 19.37 28.15 -29.99
#